data_AF-A0AAJ0I4P7-F1
#
_entry.id   AF-A0AAJ0I4P7-F1
#
_cell.length_a   1.000
_cell.length_b   1.000
_cell.length_c   1.000
_cell.angle_alpha   90.00
_cell.angle_beta   90.00
_cell.angle_gamma   90.00
#
_symmetry.space_group_name_H-M   'P 1'
#
loop_
_entity.id
_entity.type
_entity.pdbx_description
1 polymer ?
#
loop_
_entity_poly.entity_id
_entity_poly.type
_entity_poly.pdbx_seq_one_letter_code
_entity_poly.pdbx_strand_id
1 'polypeptide(L)'
;MQLQTNLLTFLLTTSSFLSLITATPIATPSKQSASKTNPINSSIPADDPNTNHIHTESESDPSDPAIAFFSSLPPPSSPPNISPNPSSPTTTGLVRPSKRSSGNKDHCRGGGYFNATSAGSPLVDDCKVIIQNISPRGGTWHYMSGTQRTLVSHGSCALGIESTPDVPKGLQTLVGDLDISEWIQKSIDKYQWKGRVGSYGDTQCVSQTFKGDEYTLRWGLYHS
;
A
#
# COMPACT_ATOMS: atom_id res chain seq x y z
N MET A 1 59.19 46.12 25.27
CA MET A 1 57.90 45.98 25.98
C MET A 1 57.24 44.70 25.52
N GLN A 2 56.91 43.86 26.51
CA GLN A 2 56.03 42.69 26.53
C GLN A 2 55.97 41.67 25.39
N LEU A 3 56.52 40.50 25.72
CA LEU A 3 56.25 39.15 25.23
C LEU A 3 54.86 38.68 25.70
N GLN A 4 54.06 38.03 24.85
CA GLN A 4 53.08 37.03 25.30
C GLN A 4 52.99 35.86 24.32
N THR A 5 53.73 34.82 24.66
CA THR A 5 53.45 33.42 24.36
C THR A 5 52.20 32.97 25.11
N ASN A 6 51.33 32.18 24.48
CA ASN A 6 50.39 31.33 25.22
C ASN A 6 50.41 29.91 24.67
N LEU A 7 50.76 29.03 25.61
CA LEU A 7 51.18 27.66 25.49
C LEU A 7 49.97 26.76 25.76
N LEU A 8 49.85 25.71 24.93
CA LEU A 8 48.97 24.56 25.13
C LEU A 8 48.99 24.06 26.58
N THR A 9 47.81 23.94 27.19
CA THR A 9 47.58 23.06 28.34
C THR A 9 46.22 22.37 28.18
N PHE A 10 46.25 21.14 27.67
CA PHE A 10 45.13 20.19 27.72
C PHE A 10 45.25 19.42 29.03
N LEU A 11 44.28 19.58 29.94
CA LEU A 11 44.12 18.76 31.14
C LEU A 11 42.94 17.80 30.96
N LEU A 12 43.22 16.53 31.24
CA LEU A 12 42.30 15.40 31.22
C LEU A 12 41.18 15.55 32.26
N THR A 13 39.97 15.08 31.95
CA THR A 13 39.19 14.27 32.90
C THR A 13 38.38 13.21 32.14
N THR A 14 38.73 11.95 32.36
CA THR A 14 37.96 10.77 31.97
C THR A 14 36.89 10.52 33.04
N SER A 15 35.63 10.36 32.65
CA SER A 15 34.59 9.84 33.54
C SER A 15 34.04 8.54 32.97
N SER A 16 34.62 7.44 33.45
CA SER A 16 34.11 6.09 33.28
C SER A 16 33.00 5.87 34.31
N PHE A 17 31.74 5.83 33.88
CA PHE A 17 30.65 5.36 34.73
C PHE A 17 30.52 3.83 34.58
N LEU A 18 31.14 3.12 35.51
CA LEU A 18 30.96 1.68 35.71
C LEU A 18 29.66 1.49 36.52
N SER A 19 28.59 1.06 35.85
CA SER A 19 27.36 0.67 36.55
C SER A 19 27.49 -0.78 37.02
N LEU A 20 27.56 -0.95 38.33
CA LEU A 20 27.60 -2.23 39.03
C LEU A 20 26.19 -2.84 39.02
N ILE A 21 25.98 -3.91 38.24
CA ILE A 21 24.72 -4.67 38.27
C ILE A 21 24.85 -5.76 39.33
N THR A 22 24.15 -5.58 40.44
CA THR A 22 23.98 -6.58 41.49
C THR A 22 22.97 -7.64 41.03
N ALA A 23 23.43 -8.90 40.95
CA ALA A 23 22.58 -10.06 40.72
C ALA A 23 22.21 -10.71 42.05
N THR A 24 20.90 -10.94 42.29
CA THR A 24 20.34 -11.93 43.23
C THR A 24 18.89 -12.28 42.78
N PRO A 25 18.24 -13.37 43.25
CA PRO A 25 18.12 -14.59 42.46
C PRO A 25 16.67 -14.95 42.07
N ILE A 26 16.60 -15.98 41.25
CA ILE A 26 15.42 -16.69 40.74
C ILE A 26 14.44 -17.09 41.86
N ALA A 27 13.17 -16.75 41.67
CA ALA A 27 12.02 -17.48 42.21
C ALA A 27 10.89 -17.53 41.17
N THR A 28 10.60 -18.73 40.68
CA THR A 28 9.32 -19.15 40.06
C THR A 28 8.73 -20.22 41.00
N PRO A 29 7.45 -20.65 40.91
CA PRO A 29 6.40 -20.29 39.96
C PRO A 29 5.00 -20.07 40.58
N SER A 30 4.02 -19.86 39.69
CA SER A 30 2.59 -20.21 39.80
C SER A 30 1.60 -19.05 40.05
N LYS A 31 0.95 -18.58 38.98
CA LYS A 31 -0.38 -19.06 38.55
C LYS A 31 -0.82 -18.30 37.29
N GLN A 32 -1.04 -19.05 36.21
CA GLN A 32 -1.80 -18.60 35.04
C GLN A 32 -3.22 -18.22 35.46
N SER A 33 -3.71 -17.09 34.96
CA SER A 33 -5.14 -16.91 34.70
C SER A 33 -5.27 -16.32 33.29
N ALA A 34 -5.48 -17.22 32.34
CA ALA A 34 -5.91 -16.90 30.99
C ALA A 34 -7.40 -16.51 31.04
N SER A 35 -7.77 -15.43 30.35
CA SER A 35 -9.17 -15.08 30.13
C SER A 35 -9.50 -15.14 28.64
N LYS A 36 -10.15 -16.25 28.29
CA LYS A 36 -11.22 -16.45 27.31
C LYS A 36 -10.94 -16.19 25.83
N THR A 37 -10.40 -17.23 25.21
CA THR A 37 -10.84 -17.73 23.90
C THR A 37 -12.25 -18.34 24.04
N ASN A 38 -13.19 -18.00 23.14
CA ASN A 38 -14.48 -18.68 23.05
C ASN A 38 -14.35 -20.04 22.34
N PRO A 39 -15.22 -21.03 22.67
CA PRO A 39 -14.91 -22.45 22.49
C PRO A 39 -15.26 -22.98 21.09
N ILE A 40 -14.34 -23.77 20.56
CA ILE A 40 -14.54 -24.70 19.44
C ILE A 40 -15.34 -25.90 19.99
N ASN A 41 -16.51 -26.15 19.41
CA ASN A 41 -17.27 -27.37 19.65
C ASN A 41 -16.68 -28.48 18.75
N SER A 42 -15.79 -29.30 19.31
CA SER A 42 -15.28 -30.51 18.66
C SER A 42 -16.24 -31.67 18.91
N SER A 43 -17.09 -31.95 17.94
CA SER A 43 -17.62 -33.30 17.72
C SER A 43 -16.87 -33.86 16.53
N ILE A 44 -15.98 -34.82 16.79
CA ILE A 44 -15.19 -35.58 15.81
C ILE A 44 -16.05 -36.75 15.32
N PRO A 45 -16.35 -36.88 14.01
CA PRO A 45 -16.54 -38.17 13.37
C PRO A 45 -15.24 -38.61 12.69
N ALA A 46 -14.98 -39.91 12.72
CA ALA A 46 -13.73 -40.56 12.30
C ALA A 46 -13.26 -40.19 10.88
N ASP A 47 -11.93 -40.07 10.73
CA ASP A 47 -11.21 -39.86 9.47
C ASP A 47 -11.47 -40.99 8.45
N ASP A 48 -11.97 -40.64 7.26
CA ASP A 48 -11.90 -41.44 6.04
C ASP A 48 -10.78 -40.86 5.16
N PRO A 49 -9.71 -41.62 4.83
CA PRO A 49 -8.48 -41.06 4.25
C PRO A 49 -8.54 -40.75 2.76
N ASN A 50 -9.72 -40.46 2.19
CA ASN A 50 -9.85 -40.24 0.74
C ASN A 50 -10.70 -39.03 0.34
N THR A 51 -10.38 -37.85 0.88
CA THR A 51 -10.90 -36.59 0.33
C THR A 51 -9.77 -35.63 0.01
N ASN A 52 -9.45 -35.49 -1.27
CA ASN A 52 -8.63 -34.41 -1.80
C ASN A 52 -9.28 -33.07 -1.44
N HIS A 53 -8.76 -32.38 -0.41
CA HIS A 53 -9.13 -31.00 -0.12
C HIS A 53 -8.54 -30.08 -1.20
N ILE A 54 -9.29 -29.91 -2.28
CA ILE A 54 -9.15 -28.77 -3.18
C ILE A 54 -9.42 -27.52 -2.33
N HIS A 55 -8.45 -26.60 -2.25
CA HIS A 55 -8.64 -25.28 -1.70
C HIS A 55 -9.79 -24.59 -2.46
N THR A 56 -10.96 -24.51 -1.82
CA THR A 56 -12.09 -23.71 -2.29
C THR A 56 -11.67 -22.24 -2.27
N GLU A 57 -11.65 -21.60 -3.44
CA GLU A 57 -11.56 -20.14 -3.56
C GLU A 57 -12.60 -19.54 -2.60
N SER A 58 -12.17 -18.68 -1.68
CA SER A 58 -13.07 -18.00 -0.75
C SER A 58 -14.13 -17.26 -1.55
N GLU A 59 -15.39 -17.66 -1.37
CA GLU A 59 -16.55 -17.00 -1.94
C GLU A 59 -16.48 -15.51 -1.56
N SER A 60 -16.29 -14.67 -2.58
CA SER A 60 -16.08 -13.24 -2.41
C SER A 60 -17.32 -12.60 -1.80
N ASP A 61 -17.22 -12.01 -0.61
CA ASP A 61 -18.33 -11.32 0.04
C ASP A 61 -18.77 -10.12 -0.83
N PRO A 62 -19.99 -10.11 -1.38
CA PRO A 62 -20.46 -9.03 -2.25
C PRO A 62 -20.61 -7.69 -1.52
N SER A 63 -20.53 -7.67 -0.18
CA SER A 63 -20.50 -6.46 0.62
C SER A 63 -19.11 -5.85 0.82
N ASP A 64 -18.05 -6.51 0.31
CA ASP A 64 -16.71 -5.94 0.28
C ASP A 64 -16.71 -4.67 -0.59
N PRO A 65 -16.37 -3.50 -0.02
CA PRO A 65 -16.42 -2.23 -0.74
C PRO A 65 -15.47 -2.20 -1.96
N ALA A 66 -14.40 -2.98 -1.92
CA ALA A 66 -13.50 -3.11 -3.05
C ALA A 66 -14.16 -3.89 -4.20
N ILE A 67 -14.77 -5.03 -3.92
CA ILE A 67 -15.48 -5.83 -4.94
C ILE A 67 -16.62 -5.02 -5.54
N ALA A 68 -17.40 -4.32 -4.70
CA ALA A 68 -18.47 -3.45 -5.14
C ALA A 68 -17.95 -2.30 -6.03
N PHE A 69 -16.84 -1.67 -5.65
CA PHE A 69 -16.24 -0.60 -6.43
C PHE A 69 -15.81 -1.10 -7.82
N PHE A 70 -14.96 -2.13 -7.90
CA PHE A 70 -14.43 -2.62 -9.18
C PHE A 70 -15.52 -3.18 -10.09
N SER A 71 -16.52 -3.87 -9.52
CA SER A 71 -17.67 -4.38 -10.28
C SER A 71 -18.55 -3.28 -10.86
N SER A 72 -18.53 -2.07 -10.27
CA SER A 72 -19.29 -0.91 -10.78
C SER A 72 -18.58 -0.16 -11.90
N LEU A 73 -17.30 -0.46 -12.15
CA LEU A 73 -16.51 0.30 -13.12
C LEU A 73 -16.83 -0.12 -14.56
N PRO A 74 -16.72 0.80 -15.54
CA PRO A 74 -16.83 0.46 -16.95
C PRO A 74 -15.80 -0.60 -17.36
N PRO A 75 -16.12 -1.48 -18.33
CA PRO A 75 -15.18 -2.50 -18.78
C PRO A 75 -13.92 -1.85 -19.39
N PRO A 76 -12.74 -2.52 -19.32
CA PRO A 76 -11.44 -1.98 -19.74
C PRO A 76 -11.29 -1.56 -21.23
N SER A 77 -12.36 -1.57 -22.04
CA SER A 77 -12.35 -1.28 -23.48
C SER A 77 -13.34 -0.19 -23.93
N SER A 78 -14.05 0.46 -23.00
CA SER A 78 -14.95 1.56 -23.36
C SER A 78 -14.17 2.87 -23.52
N PRO A 79 -14.30 3.60 -24.65
CA PRO A 79 -13.80 4.96 -24.74
C PRO A 79 -14.39 5.77 -23.58
N PRO A 80 -13.60 6.56 -22.84
CA PRO A 80 -14.13 7.42 -21.80
C PRO A 80 -15.16 8.35 -22.44
N ASN A 81 -16.32 8.53 -21.82
CA ASN A 81 -17.21 9.62 -22.19
C ASN A 81 -16.51 10.94 -21.84
N ILE A 82 -15.78 11.50 -22.81
CA ILE A 82 -15.07 12.78 -22.68
C ILE A 82 -16.14 13.87 -22.65
N SER A 83 -16.68 14.15 -21.46
CA SER A 83 -17.22 15.48 -21.19
C SER A 83 -16.05 16.31 -20.64
N PRO A 84 -15.42 17.17 -21.46
CA PRO A 84 -14.33 18.00 -20.99
C PRO A 84 -14.89 19.00 -19.97
N ASN A 85 -14.50 18.88 -18.71
CA ASN A 85 -14.69 19.96 -17.76
C ASN A 85 -13.71 21.10 -18.15
N PRO A 86 -14.19 22.34 -18.43
CA PRO A 86 -13.38 23.44 -18.97
C PRO A 86 -12.41 24.07 -17.96
N SER A 87 -11.86 23.31 -17.02
CA SER A 87 -10.88 23.78 -16.05
C SER A 87 -9.83 22.72 -15.76
N SER A 88 -9.30 22.10 -16.81
CA SER A 88 -8.03 21.37 -16.70
C SER A 88 -6.89 22.38 -16.84
N PRO A 89 -6.18 22.76 -15.76
CA PRO A 89 -4.88 23.39 -15.95
C PRO A 89 -3.99 22.38 -16.69
N THR A 90 -3.40 22.84 -17.80
CA THR A 90 -2.22 22.19 -18.38
C THR A 90 -1.10 22.35 -17.36
N THR A 91 -1.07 21.46 -16.37
CA THR A 91 0.04 21.40 -15.43
C THR A 91 1.20 20.76 -16.18
N THR A 92 2.05 21.64 -16.73
CA THR A 92 3.48 21.43 -16.93
C THR A 92 3.96 20.35 -15.99
N GLY A 93 4.42 19.23 -16.55
CA GLY A 93 4.76 18.04 -15.80
C GLY A 93 5.50 18.39 -14.52
N LEU A 94 5.09 17.76 -13.41
CA LEU A 94 5.95 17.65 -12.25
C LEU A 94 7.32 17.24 -12.80
N VAL A 95 8.27 18.17 -12.74
CA VAL A 95 9.67 17.90 -13.03
C VAL A 95 10.01 16.75 -12.11
N ARG A 96 10.08 15.54 -12.68
CA ARG A 96 10.45 14.32 -11.98
C ARG A 96 11.78 14.64 -11.31
N PRO A 97 11.85 14.84 -9.97
CA PRO A 97 13.10 15.25 -9.36
C PRO A 97 14.11 14.14 -9.63
N SER A 98 15.14 14.43 -10.41
CA SER A 98 16.17 13.47 -10.82
C SER A 98 16.98 12.90 -9.65
N LYS A 99 16.67 13.29 -8.42
CA LYS A 99 17.25 12.70 -7.21
C LYS A 99 16.33 11.58 -6.71
N ARG A 100 16.33 10.47 -7.45
CA ARG A 100 15.81 9.20 -6.95
C ARG A 100 16.60 8.86 -5.68
N SER A 101 15.97 8.99 -4.52
CA SER A 101 16.39 8.19 -3.37
C SER A 101 16.41 6.73 -3.85
N SER A 102 17.49 5.99 -3.60
CA SER A 102 17.63 4.60 -4.04
C SER A 102 16.55 3.65 -3.48
N GLY A 103 15.70 4.15 -2.58
CA GLY A 103 14.56 3.45 -1.97
C GLY A 103 13.28 3.42 -2.82
N ASN A 104 12.95 4.48 -3.57
CA ASN A 104 11.64 4.62 -4.20
C ASN A 104 11.50 3.73 -5.44
N LYS A 105 10.39 2.98 -5.54
CA LYS A 105 10.14 1.98 -6.57
C LYS A 105 8.98 2.39 -7.48
N ASP A 106 9.20 2.22 -8.77
CA ASP A 106 8.29 2.47 -9.90
C ASP A 106 8.35 1.19 -10.74
N HIS A 107 7.25 0.44 -10.71
CA HIS A 107 7.10 -0.87 -11.33
C HIS A 107 5.96 -0.89 -12.36
N CYS A 108 5.19 0.20 -12.44
CA CYS A 108 4.04 0.31 -13.32
C CYS A 108 4.18 1.54 -14.23
N ARG A 109 3.84 1.35 -15.50
CA ARG A 109 3.91 2.38 -16.53
C ARG A 109 2.52 2.76 -17.01
N GLY A 110 2.40 4.03 -17.35
CA GLY A 110 1.13 4.60 -17.75
C GLY A 110 0.12 4.60 -16.61
N GLY A 111 -1.11 4.94 -16.94
CA GLY A 111 -2.17 5.10 -15.97
C GLY A 111 -3.28 5.86 -16.64
N GLY A 112 -4.31 5.15 -17.07
CA GLY A 112 -5.60 5.78 -17.28
C GLY A 112 -5.99 6.49 -15.99
N TYR A 113 -6.52 7.71 -16.09
CA TYR A 113 -7.09 8.40 -14.94
C TYR A 113 -8.53 8.65 -15.32
N PHE A 114 -9.43 8.01 -14.61
CA PHE A 114 -10.86 8.14 -14.81
C PHE A 114 -11.52 8.56 -13.51
N ASN A 115 -12.47 9.48 -13.63
CA ASN A 115 -13.17 10.03 -12.48
C ASN A 115 -14.18 9.01 -11.95
N ALA A 116 -14.09 8.71 -10.66
CA ALA A 116 -15.11 7.97 -9.92
C ALA A 116 -15.46 8.67 -8.60
N THR A 117 -15.20 9.98 -8.50
CA THR A 117 -15.50 10.77 -7.30
C THR A 117 -17.02 10.91 -7.14
N SER A 118 -17.49 10.57 -5.95
CA SER A 118 -18.89 10.68 -5.54
C SER A 118 -18.98 11.15 -4.07
N ALA A 119 -20.21 11.33 -3.57
CA ALA A 119 -20.42 11.61 -2.15
C ALA A 119 -19.95 10.46 -1.23
N GLY A 120 -19.90 9.23 -1.75
CA GLY A 120 -19.41 8.04 -1.04
C GLY A 120 -17.89 7.81 -1.17
N SER A 121 -17.15 8.67 -1.89
CA SER A 121 -15.70 8.53 -2.05
C SER A 121 -14.93 8.83 -0.76
N PRO A 122 -13.71 8.30 -0.60
CA PRO A 122 -12.88 8.55 0.58
C PRO A 122 -12.48 10.02 0.70
N LEU A 123 -12.09 10.40 1.92
CA LEU A 123 -11.57 11.73 2.23
C LEU A 123 -10.18 11.92 1.62
N VAL A 124 -9.95 13.09 1.03
CA VAL A 124 -8.65 13.49 0.46
C VAL A 124 -7.55 13.45 1.52
N ASP A 125 -7.85 13.87 2.74
CA ASP A 125 -6.86 13.91 3.82
C ASP A 125 -6.41 12.52 4.25
N ASP A 126 -7.33 11.54 4.30
CA ASP A 126 -6.99 10.15 4.56
C ASP A 126 -6.08 9.57 3.46
N CYS A 127 -6.37 9.87 2.20
CA CYS A 127 -5.54 9.44 1.08
C CYS A 127 -4.13 10.07 1.12
N LYS A 128 -4.00 11.31 1.57
CA LYS A 128 -2.68 11.95 1.73
C LYS A 128 -1.83 11.28 2.81
N VAL A 129 -2.44 10.76 3.88
CA VAL A 129 -1.71 10.01 4.92
C VAL A 129 -1.09 8.74 4.36
N ILE A 130 -1.73 8.06 3.40
CA ILE A 130 -1.12 6.92 2.69
C ILE A 130 0.20 7.35 2.02
N ILE A 131 0.19 8.44 1.24
CA ILE A 131 1.40 8.97 0.59
C ILE A 131 2.49 9.27 1.63
N GLN A 132 2.12 9.92 2.74
CA GLN A 132 3.05 10.27 3.82
C GLN A 132 3.67 9.05 4.50
N ASN A 133 2.92 7.94 4.62
CA ASN A 133 3.40 6.72 5.24
C ASN A 133 4.38 5.93 4.33
N ILE A 134 4.14 5.93 3.01
CA ILE A 134 4.91 5.10 2.08
C ILE A 134 6.07 5.84 1.42
N SER A 135 5.93 7.13 1.09
CA SER A 135 6.95 7.87 0.35
C SER A 135 8.33 7.93 1.03
N PRO A 136 8.43 8.10 2.37
CA PRO A 136 9.73 8.15 3.04
C PRO A 136 10.39 6.77 3.21
N ARG A 137 9.58 5.70 3.24
CA ARG A 137 10.03 4.34 3.57
C ARG A 137 10.28 3.50 2.31
N GLY A 138 9.69 3.91 1.19
CA GLY A 138 9.60 3.11 -0.01
C GLY A 138 8.66 1.92 0.18
N GLY A 139 8.50 1.11 -0.87
CA GLY A 139 7.74 -0.12 -0.77
C GLY A 139 7.63 -0.85 -2.09
N THR A 140 7.37 -2.15 -2.01
CA THR A 140 6.95 -2.94 -3.16
C THR A 140 5.88 -3.90 -2.70
N TRP A 141 4.74 -3.86 -3.39
CA TRP A 141 3.60 -4.72 -3.18
C TRP A 141 3.63 -5.79 -4.27
N HIS A 142 3.50 -7.04 -3.84
CA HIS A 142 3.37 -8.17 -4.74
C HIS A 142 1.88 -8.45 -4.93
N TYR A 143 1.43 -8.39 -6.18
CA TYR A 143 0.08 -8.76 -6.55
C TYR A 143 0.13 -10.06 -7.35
N MET A 144 -0.75 -10.99 -7.02
CA MET A 144 -0.95 -12.22 -7.78
C MET A 144 -2.20 -12.03 -8.63
N SER A 145 -2.05 -12.09 -9.94
CA SER A 145 -3.15 -11.86 -10.88
C SER A 145 -4.31 -12.82 -10.63
N GLY A 146 -5.52 -12.26 -10.71
CA GLY A 146 -6.74 -12.94 -10.30
C GLY A 146 -7.71 -11.94 -9.70
N THR A 147 -8.19 -12.25 -8.50
CA THR A 147 -9.16 -11.41 -7.78
C THR A 147 -8.53 -10.10 -7.31
N GLN A 148 -9.38 -9.08 -7.19
CA GLN A 148 -9.03 -7.81 -6.58
C GLN A 148 -8.30 -7.98 -5.24
N ARG A 149 -7.32 -7.10 -4.99
CA ARG A 149 -6.69 -6.94 -3.68
C ARG A 149 -6.47 -5.48 -3.32
N THR A 150 -6.71 -5.17 -2.04
CA THR A 150 -6.30 -3.90 -1.42
C THR A 150 -4.79 -3.90 -1.20
N LEU A 151 -4.10 -2.88 -1.72
CA LEU A 151 -2.66 -2.70 -1.55
C LEU A 151 -2.33 -1.87 -0.31
N VAL A 152 -3.09 -0.79 -0.12
CA VAL A 152 -2.90 0.16 0.98
C VAL A 152 -4.25 0.71 1.42
N SER A 153 -4.36 1.03 2.71
CA SER A 153 -5.53 1.70 3.27
C SER A 153 -5.15 2.57 4.46
N HIS A 154 -5.89 3.66 4.65
CA HIS A 154 -5.84 4.50 5.82
C HIS A 154 -7.15 5.29 5.96
N GLY A 155 -7.73 5.34 7.16
CA GLY A 155 -9.00 6.04 7.38
C GLY A 155 -10.09 5.51 6.47
N SER A 156 -10.73 6.40 5.70
CA SER A 156 -11.70 6.05 4.66
C SER A 156 -11.06 5.64 3.34
N CYS A 157 -9.77 5.88 3.12
CA CYS A 157 -9.13 5.71 1.82
C CYS A 157 -8.50 4.33 1.66
N ALA A 158 -8.83 3.65 0.56
CA ALA A 158 -8.15 2.44 0.12
C ALA A 158 -7.75 2.54 -1.36
N LEU A 159 -6.60 1.96 -1.68
CA LEU A 159 -6.16 1.73 -3.05
C LEU A 159 -5.98 0.23 -3.27
N GLY A 160 -6.60 -0.28 -4.33
CA GLY A 160 -6.52 -1.68 -4.71
C GLY A 160 -6.20 -1.86 -6.18
N ILE A 161 -5.99 -3.13 -6.54
CA ILE A 161 -5.62 -3.56 -7.88
C ILE A 161 -6.32 -4.87 -8.23
N GLU A 162 -6.64 -5.05 -9.49
CA GLU A 162 -7.13 -6.30 -10.06
C GLU A 162 -6.53 -6.55 -11.45
N SER A 163 -6.67 -7.77 -11.95
CA SER A 163 -6.24 -8.13 -13.30
C SER A 163 -7.33 -7.84 -14.31
N THR A 164 -6.96 -7.29 -15.47
CA THR A 164 -7.90 -7.23 -16.59
C THR A 164 -8.15 -8.64 -17.14
N PRO A 165 -9.27 -8.89 -17.84
CA PRO A 165 -9.67 -10.24 -18.27
C PRO A 165 -8.65 -10.98 -19.16
N ASP A 166 -7.78 -10.23 -19.85
CA ASP A 166 -6.74 -10.74 -20.74
C ASP A 166 -5.46 -11.20 -20.03
N VAL A 167 -5.31 -10.91 -18.73
CA VAL A 167 -4.14 -11.31 -17.96
C VAL A 167 -4.30 -12.73 -17.40
N PRO A 168 -3.36 -13.66 -17.68
CA PRO A 168 -3.38 -14.99 -17.09
C PRO A 168 -3.43 -14.93 -15.56
N LYS A 169 -4.21 -15.81 -14.91
CA LYS A 169 -4.26 -15.93 -13.44
C LYS A 169 -2.93 -16.48 -12.89
N GLY A 170 -2.58 -16.11 -11.66
CA GLY A 170 -1.40 -16.63 -10.96
C GLY A 170 -0.06 -16.02 -11.37
N LEU A 171 -0.05 -14.95 -12.16
CA LEU A 171 1.12 -14.14 -12.46
C LEU A 171 1.44 -13.20 -11.31
N GLN A 172 2.70 -13.18 -10.90
CA GLN A 172 3.15 -12.22 -9.90
C GLN A 172 3.56 -10.91 -10.59
N THR A 173 2.96 -9.80 -10.18
CA THR A 173 3.32 -8.46 -10.62
C THR A 173 3.73 -7.60 -9.43
N LEU A 174 4.44 -6.50 -9.72
CA LEU A 174 4.91 -5.56 -8.71
C LEU A 174 4.20 -4.21 -8.85
N VAL A 175 3.90 -3.61 -7.71
CA VAL A 175 3.50 -2.21 -7.60
C VAL A 175 4.45 -1.55 -6.60
N GLY A 176 4.97 -0.38 -6.94
CA GLY A 176 5.91 0.38 -6.12
C GLY A 176 5.26 1.53 -5.36
N ASP A 177 6.01 2.12 -4.44
CA ASP A 177 5.56 3.29 -3.67
C ASP A 177 5.35 4.53 -4.56
N LEU A 178 6.14 4.69 -5.61
CA LEU A 178 5.94 5.79 -6.58
C LEU A 178 4.65 5.61 -7.36
N ASP A 179 4.33 4.37 -7.75
CA ASP A 179 3.11 4.06 -8.49
C ASP A 179 1.87 4.45 -7.67
N ILE A 180 1.79 3.97 -6.42
CA ILE A 180 0.69 4.25 -5.50
C ILE A 180 0.61 5.76 -5.20
N SER A 181 1.75 6.39 -4.90
CA SER A 181 1.78 7.82 -4.55
C SER A 181 1.33 8.69 -5.73
N GLU A 182 1.76 8.34 -6.94
CA GLU A 182 1.38 9.04 -8.17
C GLU A 182 -0.10 8.85 -8.51
N TRP A 183 -0.64 7.62 -8.38
CA TRP A 183 -2.07 7.37 -8.60
C TRP A 183 -2.93 8.19 -7.65
N ILE A 184 -2.61 8.20 -6.35
CA ILE A 184 -3.35 8.99 -5.36
C ILE A 184 -3.22 10.50 -5.66
N GLN A 185 -2.00 11.01 -5.82
CA GLN A 185 -1.78 12.45 -5.99
C GLN A 185 -2.45 12.98 -7.25
N LYS A 186 -2.27 12.32 -8.40
CA LYS A 186 -2.92 12.75 -9.65
C LYS A 186 -4.44 12.64 -9.60
N SER A 187 -4.97 11.68 -8.85
CA SER A 187 -6.42 11.57 -8.65
C SER A 187 -6.97 12.74 -7.84
N ILE A 188 -6.27 13.14 -6.78
CA ILE A 188 -6.61 14.34 -6.00
C ILE A 188 -6.55 15.57 -6.91
N ASP A 189 -5.46 15.75 -7.65
CA ASP A 189 -5.25 16.92 -8.51
C ASP A 189 -6.33 17.06 -9.59
N LYS A 190 -6.81 15.94 -10.15
CA LYS A 190 -7.79 15.93 -11.25
C LYS A 190 -9.24 15.89 -10.79
N TYR A 191 -9.54 15.14 -9.73
CA TYR A 191 -10.90 14.68 -9.44
C TYR A 191 -11.35 14.95 -8.01
N GLN A 192 -10.56 15.63 -7.17
CA GLN A 192 -11.07 15.98 -5.86
C GLN A 192 -12.33 16.85 -5.98
N TRP A 193 -13.30 16.57 -5.12
CA TRP A 193 -14.53 17.34 -5.03
C TRP A 193 -15.05 17.30 -3.60
N LYS A 194 -15.27 18.48 -3.00
CA LYS A 194 -15.76 18.64 -1.62
C LYS A 194 -14.98 17.81 -0.58
N GLY A 195 -13.66 17.78 -0.70
CA GLY A 195 -12.78 17.05 0.22
C GLY A 195 -12.79 15.53 0.03
N ARG A 196 -13.41 15.01 -1.04
CA ARG A 196 -13.45 13.59 -1.39
C ARG A 196 -12.81 13.33 -2.74
N VAL A 197 -12.32 12.11 -2.96
CA VAL A 197 -11.70 11.71 -4.22
C VAL A 197 -11.94 10.24 -4.50
N GLY A 198 -12.39 9.90 -5.70
CA GLY A 198 -12.48 8.53 -6.20
C GLY A 198 -12.00 8.48 -7.64
N SER A 199 -11.27 7.43 -7.98
CA SER A 199 -10.70 7.30 -9.32
C SER A 199 -10.31 5.87 -9.61
N TYR A 200 -10.11 5.57 -10.87
CA TYR A 200 -9.58 4.29 -11.30
C TYR A 200 -8.78 4.48 -12.60
N GLY A 201 -8.10 3.42 -13.00
CA GLY A 201 -7.30 3.43 -14.20
C GLY A 201 -6.76 2.07 -14.58
N ASP A 202 -6.38 1.94 -15.85
CA ASP A 202 -5.62 0.79 -16.34
C ASP A 202 -4.15 1.20 -16.47
N THR A 203 -3.24 0.31 -16.08
CA THR A 203 -1.79 0.53 -16.03
C THR A 203 -1.07 -0.75 -16.45
N GLN A 204 0.19 -0.66 -16.87
CA GLN A 204 1.00 -1.82 -17.22
C GLN A 204 2.06 -2.04 -16.16
N CYS A 205 2.05 -3.19 -15.47
CA CYS A 205 3.01 -3.46 -14.39
C CYS A 205 3.92 -4.63 -14.74
N VAL A 206 5.19 -4.55 -14.31
CA VAL A 206 6.19 -5.59 -14.56
C VAL A 206 5.80 -6.91 -13.90
N SER A 207 6.02 -8.01 -14.61
CA SER A 207 5.89 -9.37 -14.09
C SER A 207 7.19 -9.86 -13.46
N GLN A 208 7.09 -10.52 -12.31
CA GLN A 208 8.18 -11.33 -11.75
C GLN A 208 8.18 -12.76 -12.29
N THR A 209 7.01 -13.27 -12.73
CA THR A 209 6.87 -14.61 -13.29
C THR A 209 7.58 -14.70 -14.65
N PHE A 210 7.35 -13.72 -15.53
CA PHE A 210 8.01 -13.63 -16.84
C PHE A 210 8.83 -12.34 -16.89
N LYS A 211 10.15 -12.47 -16.65
CA LYS A 211 11.05 -11.31 -16.57
C LYS A 211 11.05 -10.54 -17.88
N GLY A 212 10.64 -9.28 -17.82
CA GLY A 212 10.64 -8.36 -18.96
C GLY A 212 9.25 -8.10 -19.54
N ASP A 213 8.25 -8.89 -19.15
CA ASP A 213 6.87 -8.68 -19.59
C ASP A 213 6.14 -7.69 -18.66
N GLU A 214 5.27 -6.89 -19.25
CA GLU A 214 4.34 -5.99 -18.55
C GLU A 214 2.91 -6.45 -18.84
N TYR A 215 2.04 -6.41 -17.82
CA TYR A 215 0.64 -6.82 -17.96
C TYR A 215 -0.30 -5.71 -17.54
N THR A 216 -1.42 -5.59 -18.25
CA THR A 216 -2.45 -4.59 -17.96
C THR A 216 -3.18 -4.96 -16.67
N LEU A 217 -3.08 -4.10 -15.67
CA LEU A 217 -3.81 -4.21 -14.42
C LEU A 217 -4.72 -3.01 -14.28
N ARG A 218 -5.80 -3.19 -13.50
CA ARG A 218 -6.71 -2.10 -13.17
C ARG A 218 -6.52 -1.72 -11.71
N TRP A 219 -6.29 -0.44 -11.45
CA TRP A 219 -6.21 0.11 -10.10
C TRP A 219 -7.45 0.95 -9.77
N GLY A 220 -7.74 1.09 -8.49
CA GLY A 220 -8.89 1.83 -7.99
C GLY A 220 -8.62 2.50 -6.65
N LEU A 221 -9.07 3.74 -6.51
CA LEU A 221 -9.08 4.54 -5.28
C LEU A 221 -10.52 4.65 -4.78
N TYR A 222 -10.82 3.98 -3.67
CA TYR A 222 -12.19 3.77 -3.19
C TYR A 222 -12.29 3.89 -1.67
N HIS A 223 -13.51 3.86 -1.17
CA HIS A 223 -13.82 3.98 0.25
C HIS A 223 -13.70 2.61 0.93
N SER A 224 -12.90 2.49 1.98
CA SER A 224 -12.75 1.26 2.79
C SER A 224 -13.85 1.04 3.81
#